data_AF-A0A178UAN8-F1
#
_entry.id   AF-A0A178UAN8-F1
#
_cell.length_a   1.000
_cell.length_b   1.000
_cell.length_c   1.000
_cell.angle_alpha   90.00
_cell.angle_beta   90.00
_cell.angle_gamma   90.00
#
_symmetry.space_group_name_H-M   'P 1'
#
loop_
_entity.id
_entity.type
_entity.pdbx_description
1 polymer ?
#
loop_
_entity_poly.entity_id
_entity_poly.type
_entity_poly.pdbx_seq_one_letter_code
_entity_poly.pdbx_strand_id
1 'polypeptide(L)'
;MRSNISSTCDIIIKFGSITYLRQIWWLEAVGKIRFEFAPGKYSLLFKIQLGKPIRKCGRKTCSLDQVHGWDIKPVRFQLSTSDGQCAMSERHLDESGRWVYHHAGDFVVENQNSPVWVKFSMLQIDCTHTKGGLCLDCVIICPFEYRGKYKYSD
;
A
#
# COMPACT_ATOMS: atom_id res chain seq x y z
N MET A 1 7.43 8.10 -39.15
CA MET A 1 6.88 6.77 -38.76
C MET A 1 6.54 6.83 -37.29
N ARG A 2 5.31 6.41 -36.96
CA ARG A 2 4.67 6.59 -35.65
C ARG A 2 5.37 5.75 -34.58
N SER A 3 5.93 6.40 -33.56
CA SER A 3 6.23 5.76 -32.28
C SER A 3 5.09 6.05 -31.32
N ASN A 4 4.13 5.12 -31.24
CA ASN A 4 3.08 5.10 -30.23
C ASN A 4 3.71 4.88 -28.85
N ILE A 5 3.82 5.93 -28.06
CA ILE A 5 4.13 5.82 -26.63
C ILE A 5 2.78 5.61 -25.92
N SER A 6 2.45 4.35 -25.61
CA SER A 6 1.41 4.04 -24.64
C SER A 6 1.94 4.36 -23.25
N SER A 7 1.67 5.59 -22.78
CA SER A 7 2.06 6.08 -21.46
C SER A 7 1.23 5.39 -20.36
N THR A 8 1.66 4.21 -19.93
CA THR A 8 1.11 3.51 -18.75
C THR A 8 2.01 3.76 -17.54
N CYS A 9 1.83 4.92 -16.91
CA CYS A 9 2.58 5.32 -15.73
C CYS A 9 1.90 4.79 -14.47
N ASP A 10 2.59 3.94 -13.71
CA ASP A 10 2.21 3.64 -12.33
C ASP A 10 2.49 4.87 -11.44
N ILE A 11 1.58 5.17 -10.52
CA ILE A 11 1.75 6.26 -9.56
C ILE A 11 2.26 5.66 -8.26
N ILE A 12 3.44 6.10 -7.84
CA ILE A 12 4.05 5.67 -6.57
C ILE A 12 4.01 6.85 -5.59
N ILE A 13 3.20 6.69 -4.54
CA ILE A 13 3.12 7.64 -3.43
C ILE A 13 4.02 7.13 -2.32
N LYS A 14 5.23 7.70 -2.22
CA LYS A 14 6.16 7.36 -1.15
C LYS A 14 5.83 8.12 0.12
N PHE A 15 5.87 7.42 1.25
CA PHE A 15 5.94 8.10 2.53
C PHE A 15 7.36 8.67 2.68
N GLY A 16 7.48 9.96 2.99
CA GLY A 16 8.77 10.69 2.99
C GLY A 16 9.82 10.15 3.98
N SER A 17 9.42 9.23 4.85
CA SER A 17 10.29 8.41 5.68
C SER A 17 9.66 7.03 5.88
N ILE A 18 10.49 5.97 5.96
CA ILE A 18 10.02 4.66 6.39
C ILE A 18 9.84 4.73 7.91
N THR A 19 8.60 4.82 8.36
CA THR A 19 8.29 4.83 9.79
C THR A 19 8.40 3.40 10.32
N TYR A 20 9.27 3.20 11.30
CA TYR A 20 9.40 1.93 12.00
C TYR A 20 8.74 2.06 13.38
N LEU A 21 7.58 1.45 13.53
CA LEU A 21 6.75 1.58 14.73
C LEU A 21 7.14 0.51 15.76
N ARG A 22 7.63 0.93 16.92
CA ARG A 22 8.20 0.01 17.94
C ARG A 22 7.13 -0.62 18.84
N GLN A 23 6.15 0.17 19.30
CA GLN A 23 5.07 -0.31 20.15
C GLN A 23 3.85 0.61 20.01
N ILE A 24 2.73 0.05 19.53
CA ILE A 24 1.46 0.76 19.36
C ILE A 24 0.28 -0.15 19.68
N TRP A 25 -0.85 0.43 20.07
CA TRP A 25 -2.11 -0.29 20.27
C TRP A 25 -3.00 -0.24 19.03
N TRP A 26 -2.96 0.86 18.30
CA TRP A 26 -3.66 1.02 17.03
C TRP A 26 -2.76 1.74 16.02
N LEU A 27 -3.00 1.49 14.74
CA LEU A 27 -2.35 2.18 13.63
C LEU A 27 -3.41 2.71 12.68
N GLU A 28 -3.29 3.97 12.29
CA GLU A 28 -3.97 4.52 11.13
C GLU A 28 -2.95 5.24 10.24
N ALA A 29 -2.90 4.85 8.96
CA ALA A 29 -2.15 5.57 7.93
C ALA A 29 -3.15 6.02 6.86
N VAL A 30 -3.28 7.34 6.66
CA VAL A 30 -4.23 7.94 5.71
C VAL A 30 -3.46 8.75 4.68
N GLY A 31 -3.89 8.66 3.43
CA GLY A 31 -3.38 9.50 2.35
C GLY A 31 -4.48 9.94 1.39
N LYS A 32 -4.16 10.99 0.64
CA LYS A 32 -5.05 11.56 -0.37
C LYS A 32 -4.21 12.09 -1.52
N ILE A 33 -4.58 11.73 -2.75
CA ILE A 33 -3.95 12.23 -3.98
C ILE A 33 -5.02 12.79 -4.92
N ARG A 34 -4.64 13.83 -5.67
CA ARG A 34 -5.40 14.33 -6.83
C ARG A 34 -4.58 14.06 -8.08
N PHE A 35 -5.14 13.36 -9.06
CA PHE A 35 -4.42 13.05 -10.29
C PHE A 35 -5.39 12.93 -11.48
N GLU A 36 -4.90 13.28 -12.67
CA GLU A 36 -5.62 13.11 -13.94
C GLU A 36 -5.28 11.74 -14.52
N PHE A 37 -6.10 10.76 -14.20
CA PHE A 37 -5.92 9.39 -14.68
C PHE A 37 -6.44 9.25 -16.12
N ALA A 38 -5.82 8.35 -16.89
CA ALA A 38 -6.42 7.90 -18.13
C ALA A 38 -7.68 7.07 -17.81
N PRO A 39 -8.67 7.00 -18.72
CA PRO A 39 -9.80 6.10 -18.53
C PRO A 39 -9.35 4.65 -18.40
N GLY A 40 -9.91 3.93 -17.43
CA GLY A 40 -9.56 2.54 -17.17
C GLY A 40 -9.81 2.10 -15.74
N LYS A 41 -9.52 0.83 -15.45
CA LYS A 41 -9.61 0.26 -14.12
C LYS A 41 -8.24 0.30 -13.46
N TYR A 42 -8.18 0.75 -12.21
CA TYR A 42 -6.97 0.87 -11.42
C TYR A 42 -7.07 0.07 -10.13
N SER A 43 -5.92 -0.35 -9.61
CA SER A 43 -5.77 -1.02 -8.32
C SER A 43 -4.90 -0.19 -7.40
N LEU A 44 -5.26 -0.14 -6.12
CA LEU A 44 -4.46 0.52 -5.07
C LEU A 44 -3.84 -0.53 -4.15
N LEU A 45 -2.53 -0.44 -3.92
CA LEU A 45 -1.77 -1.39 -3.10
C LEU A 45 -0.88 -0.68 -2.08
N PHE A 46 -0.81 -1.20 -0.87
CA PHE A 46 0.13 -0.78 0.17
C PHE A 46 1.34 -1.71 0.17
N LYS A 47 2.55 -1.14 0.14
CA LYS A 47 3.79 -1.91 0.24
C LYS A 47 4.29 -1.90 1.69
N ILE A 48 4.22 -3.06 2.34
CA ILE A 48 4.47 -3.23 3.77
C ILE A 48 5.53 -4.31 3.99
N GLN A 49 6.33 -4.17 5.05
CA GLN A 49 7.23 -5.21 5.54
C GLN A 49 7.05 -5.32 7.05
N LEU A 50 6.90 -6.55 7.56
CA LEU A 50 7.11 -6.83 8.97
C LEU A 50 8.59 -7.15 9.21
N GLY A 51 9.24 -6.32 10.01
CA GLY A 51 10.64 -6.35 10.36
C GLY A 51 11.37 -5.09 9.92
N LYS A 52 12.49 -4.80 10.58
CA LYS A 52 13.32 -3.63 10.31
C LYS A 52 14.23 -3.91 9.09
N PRO A 53 14.10 -3.17 7.98
CA PRO A 53 15.04 -3.27 6.88
C PRO A 53 16.41 -2.80 7.33
N ILE A 54 17.41 -3.67 7.19
CA ILE A 54 18.81 -3.41 7.54
C ILE A 54 19.63 -3.44 6.25
N ARG A 55 20.45 -2.41 6.05
CA ARG A 55 21.51 -2.43 5.03
C ARG A 55 22.84 -2.62 5.74
N LYS A 56 23.43 -3.81 5.62
CA LYS A 56 24.78 -4.12 6.14
C LYS A 56 25.64 -4.65 4.99
N CYS A 57 26.78 -3.99 4.75
CA CYS A 57 27.76 -4.39 3.74
C CYS A 57 27.16 -4.69 2.35
N GLY A 58 26.25 -3.83 1.85
CA GLY A 58 25.60 -4.00 0.54
C GLY A 58 24.52 -5.10 0.49
N ARG A 59 24.37 -5.92 1.53
CA ARG A 59 23.30 -6.91 1.64
C ARG A 59 22.08 -6.28 2.31
N LYS A 60 20.91 -6.46 1.69
CA LYS A 60 19.60 -6.14 2.31
C LYS A 60 19.22 -7.31 3.20
N THR A 61 19.10 -7.07 4.50
CA THR A 61 18.60 -8.04 5.48
C THR A 61 17.42 -7.44 6.25
N CYS A 62 16.74 -8.25 7.05
CA CYS A 62 15.62 -7.81 7.86
C CYS A 62 15.76 -8.34 9.29
N SER A 63 15.64 -7.47 10.31
CA SER A 63 15.58 -7.89 11.72
C SER A 63 14.12 -8.03 12.13
N LEU A 64 13.80 -9.15 12.79
CA LEU A 64 12.44 -9.50 13.21
C LEU A 64 12.19 -9.28 14.70
N ASP A 65 13.20 -8.81 15.45
CA ASP A 65 13.22 -8.83 16.92
C ASP A 65 12.07 -8.08 17.61
N GLN A 66 11.39 -7.18 16.89
CA GLN A 66 10.27 -6.39 17.42
C GLN A 66 8.96 -6.63 16.66
N VAL A 67 8.90 -7.61 15.76
CA VAL A 67 7.66 -7.98 15.08
C VAL A 67 6.77 -8.74 16.04
N HIS A 68 5.60 -8.19 16.35
CA HIS A 68 4.59 -8.84 17.18
C HIS A 68 3.20 -8.21 16.97
N GLY A 69 2.14 -8.97 17.23
CA GLY A 69 0.75 -8.49 17.39
C GLY A 69 -0.03 -8.15 16.12
N TRP A 70 0.57 -8.26 14.93
CA TRP A 70 -0.09 -7.92 13.66
C TRP A 70 -0.98 -9.04 13.10
N ASP A 71 -0.79 -10.27 13.56
CA ASP A 71 -1.51 -11.48 13.18
C ASP A 71 -2.79 -11.72 14.00
N ILE A 72 -3.00 -10.96 15.08
CA ILE A 72 -4.10 -11.15 16.04
C ILE A 72 -5.45 -10.67 15.49
N LYS A 73 -5.46 -9.52 14.80
CA LYS A 73 -6.66 -8.96 14.14
C LYS A 73 -6.32 -8.58 12.70
N PRO A 74 -7.28 -8.57 11.79
CA PRO A 74 -7.00 -8.14 10.43
C PRO A 74 -6.72 -6.63 10.39
N VAL A 75 -5.81 -6.24 9.51
CA VAL A 75 -5.64 -4.86 9.07
C VAL A 75 -6.67 -4.57 7.99
N ARG A 76 -7.37 -3.45 8.12
CA ARG A 76 -8.30 -2.94 7.13
C ARG A 76 -7.62 -1.97 6.19
N PHE A 77 -7.76 -2.20 4.89
CA PHE A 77 -7.33 -1.31 3.83
C PHE A 77 -8.56 -0.74 3.14
N GLN A 78 -8.56 0.56 2.86
CA GLN A 78 -9.70 1.23 2.24
C GLN A 78 -9.24 2.20 1.18
N LEU A 79 -10.11 2.43 0.20
CA LEU A 79 -10.03 3.56 -0.71
C LEU A 79 -11.40 4.17 -0.94
N SER A 80 -11.43 5.45 -1.25
CA SER A 80 -12.59 6.14 -1.79
C SER A 80 -12.20 7.20 -2.80
N THR A 81 -13.07 7.44 -3.76
CA THR A 81 -12.86 8.42 -4.84
C THR A 81 -13.86 9.56 -4.76
N SER A 82 -13.54 10.71 -5.36
CA SER A 82 -14.44 11.89 -5.35
C SER A 82 -15.77 11.70 -6.07
N ASP A 83 -15.83 10.73 -6.98
CA ASP A 83 -17.04 10.33 -7.72
C ASP A 83 -17.87 9.28 -6.96
N GLY A 84 -17.50 8.96 -5.71
CA GLY A 84 -18.32 8.16 -4.79
C GLY A 84 -18.01 6.67 -4.77
N GLN A 85 -17.02 6.19 -5.54
CA GLN A 85 -16.61 4.78 -5.44
C GLN A 85 -15.86 4.54 -4.12
N CYS A 86 -16.02 3.34 -3.58
CA CYS A 86 -15.29 2.90 -2.40
C CYS A 86 -14.99 1.41 -2.48
N ALA A 87 -13.87 1.01 -1.89
CA ALA A 87 -13.51 -0.39 -1.73
C ALA A 87 -12.80 -0.59 -0.38
N MET A 88 -12.95 -1.80 0.16
CA MET A 88 -12.37 -2.19 1.44
C MET A 88 -11.95 -3.65 1.38
N SER A 89 -10.82 -3.95 2.01
CA SER A 89 -10.33 -5.30 2.22
C SER A 89 -9.71 -5.45 3.60
N GLU A 90 -9.75 -6.66 4.14
CA GLU A 90 -9.19 -6.99 5.45
C GLU A 90 -8.24 -8.18 5.31
N ARG A 91 -7.06 -8.09 5.94
CA ARG A 91 -6.03 -9.14 5.90
C ARG A 91 -5.15 -9.10 7.14
N HIS A 92 -4.82 -10.26 7.69
CA HIS A 92 -3.80 -10.39 8.72
C HIS A 92 -2.42 -10.14 8.12
N LEU A 93 -1.51 -9.47 8.85
CA LEU A 93 -0.11 -9.38 8.44
C LEU A 93 0.66 -10.46 9.20
N ASP A 94 0.89 -11.57 8.52
CA ASP A 94 1.52 -12.80 9.03
C ASP A 94 2.89 -13.07 8.37
N GLU A 95 3.16 -12.46 7.23
CA GLU A 95 4.43 -12.58 6.52
C GLU A 95 5.48 -11.57 7.01
N SER A 96 6.62 -12.09 7.48
CA SER A 96 7.75 -11.28 7.96
C SER A 96 8.99 -11.42 7.10
N GLY A 97 9.89 -10.44 7.18
CA GLY A 97 11.19 -10.46 6.52
C GLY A 97 11.19 -10.01 5.05
N ARG A 98 10.04 -9.93 4.39
CA ARG A 98 9.91 -9.50 2.98
C ARG A 98 8.94 -8.34 2.80
N TRP A 99 9.09 -7.62 1.68
CA TRP A 99 8.12 -6.61 1.26
C TRP A 99 6.94 -7.28 0.58
N VAL A 100 5.73 -6.99 1.02
CA VAL A 100 4.49 -7.53 0.49
C VAL A 100 3.58 -6.39 0.05
N TYR A 101 2.91 -6.59 -1.09
CA TYR A 101 1.91 -5.66 -1.58
C TYR A 101 0.52 -6.11 -1.16
N HIS A 102 -0.12 -5.33 -0.28
CA HIS A 102 -1.48 -5.55 0.18
C HIS A 102 -2.44 -4.74 -0.69
N HIS A 103 -3.30 -5.44 -1.43
CA HIS A 103 -4.34 -4.82 -2.24
C HIS A 103 -5.42 -4.21 -1.35
N ALA A 104 -5.71 -2.93 -1.53
CA ALA A 104 -6.78 -2.23 -0.81
C ALA A 104 -8.13 -2.37 -1.53
N GLY A 105 -8.11 -2.26 -2.85
CA GLY A 105 -9.29 -2.26 -3.70
C GLY A 105 -8.99 -1.78 -5.12
N ASP A 106 -10.04 -1.80 -5.94
CA ASP A 106 -10.01 -1.29 -7.31
C ASP A 106 -10.97 -0.10 -7.45
N PHE A 107 -10.71 0.78 -8.44
CA PHE A 107 -11.63 1.84 -8.84
C PHE A 107 -11.56 2.05 -10.35
N VAL A 108 -12.59 2.65 -10.93
CA VAL A 108 -12.70 2.93 -12.37
C VAL A 108 -12.58 4.42 -12.62
N VAL A 109 -11.95 4.80 -13.73
CA VAL A 109 -11.90 6.17 -14.23
C VAL A 109 -12.62 6.16 -15.57
N GLU A 110 -13.74 6.87 -15.66
CA GLU A 110 -14.57 6.90 -16.88
C GLU A 110 -14.19 8.04 -17.82
N ASN A 111 -14.00 9.24 -17.25
CA ASN A 111 -13.80 10.45 -18.03
C ASN A 111 -12.31 10.80 -18.15
N GLN A 112 -11.85 10.95 -19.39
CA GLN A 112 -10.56 11.52 -19.68
C GLN A 112 -10.60 13.02 -19.38
N ASN A 113 -9.58 13.55 -18.70
CA ASN A 113 -9.38 14.99 -18.44
C ASN A 113 -10.11 15.59 -17.22
N SER A 114 -10.60 14.79 -16.28
CA SER A 114 -10.99 15.30 -14.96
C SER A 114 -10.07 14.73 -13.86
N PRO A 115 -9.54 15.59 -12.97
CA PRO A 115 -8.74 15.10 -11.87
C PRO A 115 -9.62 14.36 -10.86
N VAL A 116 -9.25 13.13 -10.54
CA VAL A 116 -9.92 12.32 -9.52
C VAL A 116 -9.17 12.44 -8.21
N TRP A 117 -9.90 12.69 -7.12
CA TRP A 117 -9.34 12.54 -5.78
C TRP A 117 -9.47 11.09 -5.34
N VAL A 118 -8.36 10.48 -4.95
CA VAL A 118 -8.32 9.16 -4.33
C VAL A 118 -7.86 9.33 -2.89
N LYS A 119 -8.71 8.98 -1.94
CA LYS A 119 -8.38 8.82 -0.53
C LYS A 119 -8.12 7.36 -0.26
N PHE A 120 -7.17 7.06 0.63
CA PHE A 120 -6.88 5.70 1.04
C PHE A 120 -6.47 5.66 2.50
N SER A 121 -6.72 4.53 3.15
CA SER A 121 -6.31 4.30 4.51
C SER A 121 -5.91 2.85 4.76
N MET A 122 -5.03 2.67 5.74
CA MET A 122 -4.71 1.42 6.39
C MET A 122 -4.99 1.61 7.87
N LEU A 123 -5.83 0.76 8.46
CA LEU A 123 -6.29 0.86 9.83
C LEU A 123 -6.23 -0.50 10.51
N GLN A 124 -5.66 -0.55 11.70
CA GLN A 124 -5.84 -1.67 12.61
C GLN A 124 -6.06 -1.12 14.01
N ILE A 125 -7.24 -1.37 14.56
CA ILE A 125 -7.59 -1.01 15.92
C ILE A 125 -7.55 -2.29 16.75
N ASP A 126 -6.61 -2.37 17.68
CA ASP A 126 -6.63 -3.45 18.65
C ASP A 126 -6.04 -3.04 20.00
N CYS A 127 -6.93 -2.77 20.94
CA CYS A 127 -6.60 -2.39 22.30
C CYS A 127 -6.31 -3.59 23.23
N THR A 128 -6.15 -4.80 22.68
CA THR A 128 -5.90 -6.02 23.48
C THR A 128 -4.42 -6.39 23.52
N HIS A 129 -3.65 -6.09 22.47
CA HIS A 129 -2.24 -6.43 22.37
C HIS A 129 -1.42 -5.29 21.76
N THR A 130 -0.20 -5.13 22.25
CA THR A 130 0.77 -4.23 21.62
C THR A 130 1.25 -4.80 20.29
N LYS A 131 1.64 -3.90 19.38
CA LYS A 131 2.13 -4.24 18.05
C LYS A 131 3.42 -3.50 17.76
N GLY A 132 4.32 -4.14 17.04
CA GLY A 132 5.60 -3.53 16.68
C GLY A 132 6.19 -4.12 15.43
N GLY A 133 7.22 -3.47 14.91
CA GLY A 133 8.03 -3.99 13.82
C GLY A 133 7.42 -3.82 12.42
N LEU A 134 6.44 -2.93 12.22
CA LEU A 134 5.91 -2.65 10.88
C LEU A 134 6.66 -1.53 10.18
N CYS A 135 6.99 -1.75 8.91
CA CYS A 135 7.47 -0.77 7.97
C CYS A 135 6.46 -0.58 6.83
N LEU A 136 6.14 0.68 6.55
CA LEU A 136 5.33 1.10 5.40
C LEU A 136 6.21 1.91 4.44
N ASP A 137 6.33 1.48 3.18
CA ASP A 137 7.18 2.14 2.17
C ASP A 137 6.38 3.12 1.31
N CYS A 138 5.37 2.62 0.61
CA CYS A 138 4.59 3.40 -0.33
C CYS A 138 3.18 2.84 -0.53
N VAL A 139 2.35 3.67 -1.17
CA VAL A 139 1.11 3.25 -1.83
C VAL A 139 1.31 3.34 -3.34
N ILE A 140 0.90 2.30 -4.05
CA ILE A 140 0.97 2.22 -5.50
C ILE A 140 -0.46 2.26 -6.05
N ILE A 141 -0.66 3.08 -7.07
CA ILE A 141 -1.83 3.02 -7.94
C ILE A 141 -1.35 2.60 -9.32
N CYS A 142 -1.82 1.46 -9.80
CA CYS A 142 -1.45 0.92 -11.11
C CYS A 142 -2.70 0.54 -11.91
N PRO A 143 -2.64 0.52 -13.25
CA PRO A 143 -3.69 -0.10 -14.05
C PRO A 143 -3.92 -1.55 -13.63
N PHE A 144 -5.18 -1.99 -13.64
CA PHE A 144 -5.60 -3.29 -13.13
C PHE A 144 -4.86 -4.45 -13.82
N GLU A 145 -4.56 -4.31 -15.11
CA GLU A 145 -3.85 -5.32 -15.91
C GLU A 145 -2.41 -5.53 -15.42
N TYR A 146 -1.79 -4.52 -14.83
CA TYR A 146 -0.42 -4.58 -14.31
C TYR A 146 -0.31 -4.98 -12.84
N ARG A 147 -1.44 -5.11 -12.13
CA ARG A 147 -1.46 -5.54 -10.73
C ARG A 147 -0.68 -6.84 -10.50
N GLY A 148 -0.67 -7.75 -11.49
CA GLY A 148 0.06 -9.01 -11.44
C GLY A 148 1.56 -8.87 -11.14
N LYS A 149 2.18 -7.74 -11.51
CA LYS A 149 3.60 -7.44 -11.23
C LYS A 149 3.90 -7.31 -9.74
N TYR A 150 2.88 -7.04 -8.92
CA TYR A 150 3.00 -6.80 -7.49
C TYR A 150 2.63 -8.04 -6.64
N LYS A 151 2.42 -9.21 -7.26
CA LYS A 151 2.09 -10.46 -6.53
C LYS A 151 3.31 -11.17 -5.93
N TYR A 152 4.51 -10.86 -6.39
CA TYR A 152 5.76 -11.48 -5.94
C TYR A 152 6.83 -10.39 -5.83
N SER A 153 7.28 -10.12 -4.61
CA SER A 153 8.46 -9.27 -4.39
C SER A 153 9.64 -10.18 -4.11
N ASP A 154 10.65 -10.16 -4.99
CA ASP A 154 12.00 -10.69 -4.72
C ASP A 154 12.81 -9.73 -3.82
#